data_AF-A0AAU3Q8W2-F1
#
_entry.id   AF-A0AAU3Q8W2-F1
#
_cell.length_a   1.000
_cell.length_b   1.000
_cell.length_c   1.000
_cell.angle_alpha   90.00
_cell.angle_beta   90.00
_cell.angle_gamma   90.00
#
_symmetry.space_group_name_H-M   'P 1'
#
loop_
_entity.id
_entity.type
_entity.pdbx_description
1 polymer ?
#
loop_
_entity_poly.entity_id
_entity_poly.type
_entity_poly.pdbx_seq_one_letter_code
_entity_poly.pdbx_strand_id
1 'polypeptide(L)'
;MLDSAEPGQAPWREVITTFAYSFRETLRAHPWAASLVGQLPSIGPNALRLTDRLRRAFIEAGFTGTDIYLASGSVISFVLGQVIPELAWTKAFGDTEPDRDTMIDSVVELAADYPEMIEEFRTTTNITPAAARAMAFDFGLCCVLDGLHARLRQRDRPHGSPAESVLP
;
A
#
# COMPACT_ATOMS: atom_id res chain seq x y z
N MET A 1 -6.41 -16.43 -20.43
CA MET A 1 -7.40 -15.49 -20.99
C MET A 1 -7.36 -14.26 -20.11
N LEU A 2 -6.41 -13.37 -20.40
CA LEU A 2 -6.17 -12.16 -19.60
C LEU A 2 -7.08 -11.06 -20.15
N ASP A 3 -7.91 -10.54 -19.25
CA ASP A 3 -8.84 -9.47 -19.49
C ASP A 3 -8.11 -8.19 -19.91
N SER A 4 -8.76 -7.45 -20.80
CA SER A 4 -8.17 -6.35 -21.56
C SER A 4 -7.95 -5.16 -20.62
N ALA A 5 -6.69 -4.81 -20.35
CA ALA A 5 -6.38 -3.55 -19.71
C ALA A 5 -6.92 -2.41 -20.62
N GLU A 6 -7.94 -1.68 -20.15
CA GLU A 6 -8.46 -0.55 -20.92
C GLU A 6 -7.33 0.48 -21.15
N PRO A 7 -7.22 1.07 -22.36
CA PRO A 7 -6.05 1.87 -22.78
C PRO A 7 -5.71 3.13 -21.96
N GLY A 8 -6.41 3.41 -20.85
CA GLY A 8 -6.11 4.52 -19.92
C GLY A 8 -5.83 4.10 -18.47
N GLN A 9 -6.07 2.83 -18.09
CA GLN A 9 -5.94 2.38 -16.69
C GLN A 9 -4.53 1.87 -16.34
N ALA A 10 -3.73 1.50 -17.35
CA ALA A 10 -2.44 0.85 -17.16
C ALA A 10 -1.25 1.77 -16.82
N PRO A 11 -1.06 2.96 -17.45
CA PRO A 11 0.22 3.67 -17.34
C PRO A 11 0.42 4.31 -15.96
N TRP A 12 -0.61 4.93 -15.39
CA TRP A 12 -0.47 5.56 -14.07
C TRP A 12 -0.28 4.50 -12.98
N ARG A 13 -1.03 3.38 -13.03
CA ARG A 13 -0.90 2.29 -12.05
C ARG A 13 0.51 1.73 -12.04
N GLU A 14 1.12 1.53 -13.19
CA GLU A 14 2.51 1.05 -13.30
C GLU A 14 3.50 2.06 -12.70
N VAL A 15 3.32 3.36 -12.97
CA VAL A 15 4.18 4.40 -12.38
C VAL A 15 4.07 4.45 -10.86
N ILE A 16 2.84 4.41 -10.32
CA ILE A 16 2.62 4.42 -8.87
C ILE A 16 3.15 3.12 -8.23
N THR A 17 2.97 1.98 -8.90
CA THR A 17 3.47 0.68 -8.43
C THR A 17 5.00 0.70 -8.36
N THR A 18 5.66 1.12 -9.43
CA THR A 18 7.12 1.26 -9.49
C THR A 18 7.64 2.19 -8.40
N PHE A 19 6.93 3.31 -8.17
CA PHE A 19 7.23 4.23 -7.09
C PHE A 19 7.14 3.55 -5.72
N ALA A 20 6.05 2.82 -5.45
CA ALA A 20 5.82 2.18 -4.16
C ALA A 20 6.92 1.14 -3.84
N TYR A 21 7.30 0.30 -4.81
CA TYR A 21 8.41 -0.64 -4.63
C TYR A 21 9.75 0.07 -4.44
N SER A 22 10.06 1.07 -5.27
CA SER A 22 11.31 1.82 -5.14
C SER A 22 11.41 2.51 -3.78
N PHE A 23 10.29 3.05 -3.29
CA PHE A 23 10.24 3.70 -2.00
C PHE A 23 10.42 2.71 -0.85
N ARG A 24 9.74 1.55 -0.91
CA ARG A 24 9.94 0.44 0.03
C ARG A 24 11.41 0.02 0.09
N GLU A 25 12.02 -0.27 -1.05
CA GLU A 25 13.43 -0.70 -1.11
C GLU A 25 14.39 0.37 -0.59
N THR A 26 14.12 1.65 -0.88
CA THR A 26 14.91 2.77 -0.34
C THR A 26 14.82 2.84 1.18
N LEU A 27 13.63 2.68 1.76
CA LEU A 27 13.43 2.69 3.21
C LEU A 27 14.10 1.48 3.89
N ARG A 28 14.10 0.31 3.24
CA ARG A 28 14.81 -0.89 3.71
C ARG A 28 16.33 -0.71 3.66
N ALA A 29 16.86 -0.13 2.58
CA ALA A 29 18.29 0.17 2.44
C ALA A 29 18.76 1.30 3.37
N HIS A 30 17.85 2.19 3.76
CA HIS A 30 18.14 3.32 4.65
C HIS A 30 17.13 3.42 5.81
N PRO A 31 17.18 2.51 6.81
CA PRO A 31 16.20 2.45 7.89
C PRO A 31 16.07 3.76 8.69
N TRP A 32 17.17 4.52 8.81
CA TRP A 32 17.19 5.85 9.44
C TRP A 32 16.29 6.87 8.73
N ALA A 33 16.04 6.70 7.42
CA ALA A 33 15.19 7.60 6.66
C ALA A 33 13.72 7.43 7.05
N ALA A 34 13.27 6.22 7.39
CA ALA A 34 11.90 5.98 7.83
C ALA A 34 11.55 6.76 9.10
N SER A 35 12.49 6.92 10.03
CA SER A 35 12.29 7.75 11.23
C SER A 35 12.22 9.25 10.96
N LEU A 36 12.68 9.72 9.80
CA LEU A 36 12.61 11.13 9.41
C LEU A 36 11.29 11.48 8.72
N VAL A 37 10.57 10.48 8.22
CA VAL A 37 9.28 10.68 7.55
C VAL A 37 8.26 11.15 8.59
N GLY A 38 7.76 12.38 8.42
CA GLY A 38 6.87 13.06 9.38
C GLY A 38 7.57 13.95 10.40
N GLN A 39 8.91 13.88 10.52
CA GLN A 39 9.69 14.77 11.38
C GLN A 39 10.32 15.94 10.62
N LEU A 40 10.67 15.73 9.34
CA LEU A 40 11.24 16.75 8.49
C LEU A 40 10.31 17.03 7.30
N PRO A 41 10.08 18.32 6.95
CA PRO A 41 9.47 18.64 5.68
C PRO A 41 10.33 18.03 4.56
N SER A 42 9.73 17.15 3.75
CA SER A 42 10.40 16.51 2.61
C SER A 42 10.55 17.51 1.45
N ILE A 43 11.37 18.54 1.64
CA ILE A 43 11.56 19.69 0.72
C ILE A 43 12.88 19.58 -0.07
N GLY A 44 13.66 18.51 0.14
CA GLY A 44 14.90 18.29 -0.62
C GLY A 44 14.66 18.10 -2.13
N PRO A 45 15.61 18.46 -3.01
CA PRO A 45 15.44 18.37 -4.48
C PRO A 45 15.02 17.00 -4.99
N ASN A 46 15.49 15.92 -4.34
CA ASN A 46 15.12 14.55 -4.67
C ASN A 46 13.68 14.23 -4.26
N ALA A 47 13.26 14.68 -3.08
CA ALA A 47 11.89 14.49 -2.60
C ALA A 47 10.88 15.26 -3.46
N LEU A 48 11.23 16.48 -3.87
CA LEU A 48 10.41 17.29 -4.79
C LEU A 48 10.26 16.65 -6.16
N ARG A 49 11.36 16.13 -6.74
CA ARG A 49 11.32 15.40 -8.02
C ARG A 49 10.47 14.14 -7.95
N LEU A 50 10.57 13.41 -6.85
CA LEU A 50 9.79 12.20 -6.60
C LEU A 50 8.30 12.53 -6.45
N THR A 51 7.98 13.56 -5.68
CA THR A 51 6.61 14.05 -5.47
C THR A 51 6.02 14.61 -6.76
N ASP A 52 6.80 15.31 -7.59
CA ASP A 52 6.33 15.83 -8.88
C ASP A 52 6.02 14.68 -9.86
N ARG A 53 6.83 13.61 -9.89
CA ARG A 53 6.54 12.44 -10.74
C ARG A 53 5.26 11.74 -10.30
N LEU A 54 5.07 11.56 -8.99
CA LEU A 54 3.85 10.98 -8.42
C LEU A 54 2.62 11.84 -8.73
N ARG A 55 2.75 13.16 -8.56
CA ARG A 55 1.72 14.15 -8.87
C ARG A 55 1.32 14.10 -10.35
N ARG A 56 2.28 14.02 -11.28
CA ARG A 56 2.00 13.91 -12.73
C ARG A 56 1.23 12.64 -13.07
N ALA A 57 1.63 11.50 -12.50
CA ALA A 57 0.93 10.23 -12.72
C ALA A 57 -0.54 10.29 -12.27
N PHE A 58 -0.82 10.94 -11.12
CA PHE A 58 -2.20 11.14 -10.68
C PHE A 58 -2.98 12.12 -11.55
N ILE A 59 -2.34 13.17 -12.08
CA ILE A 59 -2.98 14.08 -13.05
C ILE A 59 -3.35 13.34 -14.32
N GLU A 60 -2.45 12.53 -14.86
CA GLU A 60 -2.69 11.69 -16.04
C GLU A 60 -3.81 10.67 -15.80
N ALA A 61 -3.97 10.20 -14.56
CA ALA A 61 -5.07 9.34 -14.15
C ALA A 61 -6.43 10.06 -14.01
N GLY A 62 -6.48 11.39 -14.11
CA GLY A 62 -7.71 12.18 -13.97
C GLY A 62 -7.98 12.73 -12.57
N PHE A 63 -7.05 12.62 -11.62
CA PHE A 63 -7.18 13.30 -10.34
C PHE A 63 -6.98 14.81 -10.49
N THR A 64 -7.71 15.60 -9.71
CA THR A 64 -7.67 17.07 -9.77
C THR A 64 -7.62 17.69 -8.39
N GLY A 65 -6.97 18.85 -8.25
CA GLY A 65 -6.97 19.64 -7.02
C GLY A 65 -6.44 18.86 -5.82
N THR A 66 -7.17 18.94 -4.71
CA THR A 66 -6.81 18.30 -3.43
C THR A 66 -6.69 16.77 -3.53
N ASP A 67 -7.42 16.13 -4.45
CA ASP A 67 -7.41 14.68 -4.57
C ASP A 67 -6.04 14.13 -4.98
N ILE A 68 -5.23 14.90 -5.71
CA ILE A 68 -3.86 14.50 -6.07
C ILE A 68 -3.00 14.35 -4.82
N TYR A 69 -3.13 15.30 -3.88
CA TYR A 69 -2.42 15.26 -2.61
C TYR A 69 -2.90 14.09 -1.74
N LEU A 70 -4.22 13.89 -1.64
CA LEU A 70 -4.81 12.80 -0.86
C LEU A 70 -4.45 11.41 -1.42
N ALA A 71 -4.46 11.25 -2.74
CA ALA A 71 -4.06 10.02 -3.40
C ALA A 71 -2.56 9.72 -3.18
N SER A 72 -1.71 10.74 -3.35
CA SER A 72 -0.26 10.64 -3.09
C SER A 72 0.02 10.26 -1.64
N GLY A 73 -0.62 10.94 -0.70
CA GLY A 73 -0.51 10.65 0.73
C GLY A 73 -0.95 9.22 1.07
N SER A 74 -2.04 8.75 0.47
CA SER A 74 -2.56 7.39 0.71
C SER A 74 -1.54 6.31 0.33
N VAL A 75 -0.87 6.45 -0.82
CA VAL A 75 0.17 5.50 -1.26
C VAL A 75 1.39 5.57 -0.35
N ILE A 76 1.86 6.77 -0.02
CA ILE A 76 3.02 6.98 0.86
C ILE A 76 2.75 6.38 2.25
N SER A 77 1.59 6.68 2.84
CA SER A 77 1.17 6.15 4.13
C SER A 77 1.06 4.63 4.13
N PHE A 78 0.54 4.03 3.05
CA PHE A 78 0.51 2.58 2.90
C PHE A 78 1.92 1.97 2.94
N VAL A 79 2.85 2.50 2.13
CA VAL A 79 4.23 1.99 2.08
C VAL A 79 4.90 2.09 3.45
N LEU A 80 4.75 3.24 4.13
CA LEU A 80 5.29 3.43 5.48
C LEU A 80 4.69 2.46 6.49
N GLY A 81 3.38 2.25 6.43
CA GLY A 81 2.67 1.33 7.33
C GLY A 81 3.12 -0.12 7.16
N GLN A 82 3.55 -0.51 5.96
CA GLN A 82 4.14 -1.83 5.70
C GLN A 82 5.59 -1.91 6.18
N VAL A 83 6.40 -0.88 5.91
CA VAL A 83 7.86 -0.95 6.14
C VAL A 83 8.27 -0.66 7.59
N ILE A 84 7.58 0.23 8.30
CA ILE A 84 7.96 0.59 9.68
C ILE A 84 7.96 -0.64 10.63
N PRO A 85 6.94 -1.52 10.63
CA PRO A 85 6.98 -2.73 11.43
C PRO A 85 8.13 -3.67 11.04
N GLU A 86 8.44 -3.80 9.75
CA GLU A 86 9.58 -4.60 9.26
C GLU A 86 10.90 -4.10 9.84
N LEU A 87 11.12 -2.77 9.77
CA LEU A 87 12.34 -2.15 10.29
C LEU A 87 12.44 -2.26 11.82
N ALA A 88 11.32 -2.13 12.52
CA ALA A 88 11.28 -2.31 13.97
C ALA A 88 11.64 -3.75 14.36
N TRP A 89 11.15 -4.73 13.61
CA TRP A 89 11.50 -6.14 13.79
C TRP A 89 12.99 -6.39 13.57
N THR A 90 13.54 -5.96 12.43
CA THR A 90 14.97 -6.11 12.12
C THR A 90 15.85 -5.40 13.16
N LYS A 91 15.43 -4.26 13.69
CA LYS A 91 16.15 -3.56 14.75
C LYS A 91 16.15 -4.35 16.08
N ALA A 92 15.06 -5.02 16.42
CA ALA A 92 14.91 -5.77 17.67
C ALA A 92 15.61 -7.14 17.63
N PHE A 93 15.55 -7.84 16.49
CA PHE A 93 15.96 -9.24 16.36
C PHE A 93 17.12 -9.48 15.36
N GLY A 94 17.62 -8.42 14.72
CA GLY A 94 18.64 -8.50 13.67
C GLY A 94 18.10 -9.12 12.38
N ASP A 95 19.00 -9.65 11.55
CA ASP A 95 18.65 -10.41 10.34
C ASP A 95 18.22 -11.86 10.65
N THR A 96 18.07 -12.20 11.92
CA THR A 96 17.55 -13.50 12.33
C THR A 96 16.06 -13.54 12.01
N GLU A 97 15.73 -14.08 10.85
CA GLU A 97 14.35 -14.45 10.54
C GLU A 97 14.01 -15.68 11.38
N PRO A 98 13.08 -15.59 12.34
CA PRO A 98 12.70 -16.75 13.14
C PRO A 98 12.24 -17.84 12.19
N ASP A 99 12.63 -19.07 12.51
CA ASP A 99 12.05 -20.21 11.83
C ASP A 99 10.52 -20.19 12.00
N ARG A 100 9.81 -20.53 10.92
CA ARG A 100 8.34 -20.43 10.87
C ARG A 100 7.72 -21.26 11.99
N ASP A 101 8.25 -22.45 12.24
CA ASP A 101 7.70 -23.35 13.25
C ASP A 101 7.90 -22.78 14.65
N THR A 102 9.06 -22.16 14.91
CA THR A 102 9.32 -21.45 16.17
C THR A 102 8.37 -20.27 16.40
N MET A 103 8.05 -19.52 15.33
CA MET A 103 7.09 -18.41 15.40
C MET A 103 5.65 -18.93 15.60
N ILE A 104 5.27 -20.01 14.92
CA ILE A 104 3.96 -20.65 15.09
C ILE A 104 3.81 -21.17 16.52
N ASP A 105 4.82 -21.86 17.06
CA ASP A 105 4.78 -22.37 18.43
C ASP A 105 4.60 -21.22 19.44
N SER A 106 5.32 -20.10 19.24
CA SER A 106 5.17 -18.91 20.07
C SER A 106 3.77 -18.28 19.97
N VAL A 107 3.19 -18.22 18.77
CA VAL A 107 1.82 -17.71 18.55
C VAL A 107 0.79 -18.64 19.16
N VAL A 108 0.95 -19.96 19.01
CA VAL A 108 0.05 -20.97 19.59
C VAL A 108 0.05 -20.90 21.11
N GLU A 109 1.23 -20.72 21.72
CA GLU A 109 1.36 -20.57 23.18
C GLU A 109 0.66 -19.29 23.68
N LEU A 110 0.86 -18.17 22.98
CA LEU A 110 0.29 -16.87 23.36
C LEU A 110 -1.20 -16.73 23.03
N ALA A 111 -1.69 -17.42 22.00
CA ALA A 111 -3.05 -17.34 21.50
C ALA A 111 -3.93 -18.52 21.94
N ALA A 112 -3.59 -19.18 23.06
CA ALA A 112 -4.31 -20.36 23.56
C ALA A 112 -5.83 -20.15 23.70
N ASP A 113 -6.27 -18.91 23.95
CA ASP A 113 -7.68 -18.51 24.06
C ASP A 113 -8.38 -18.23 22.71
N TYR A 114 -7.66 -18.31 21.58
CA TYR A 114 -8.12 -17.98 20.22
C TYR A 114 -7.96 -19.17 19.26
N PRO A 115 -8.75 -20.25 19.43
CA PRO A 115 -8.56 -21.50 18.68
C PRO A 115 -8.77 -21.37 17.16
N GLU A 116 -9.65 -20.47 16.72
CA GLU A 116 -9.87 -20.21 15.28
C GLU A 116 -8.63 -19.57 14.63
N MET A 117 -7.96 -18.66 15.33
CA MET A 117 -6.72 -18.02 14.87
C MET A 117 -5.58 -19.04 14.78
N ILE A 118 -5.48 -19.96 15.75
CA ILE A 118 -4.49 -21.03 15.74
C ILE A 118 -4.68 -21.94 14.51
N GLU A 119 -5.91 -22.32 14.20
CA GLU A 119 -6.21 -23.20 13.06
C GLU A 119 -5.90 -22.53 11.71
N GLU A 120 -6.23 -21.24 11.56
CA GLU A 120 -5.86 -20.45 10.39
C GLU A 120 -4.33 -20.35 10.23
N PHE A 121 -3.60 -20.09 11.33
CA PHE A 121 -2.14 -20.04 11.31
C PHE A 121 -1.48 -21.36 10.90
N ARG A 122 -2.05 -22.50 11.33
CA ARG A 122 -1.56 -23.84 10.96
C ARG A 122 -1.81 -24.18 9.49
N THR A 123 -2.95 -23.75 8.96
CA THR A 123 -3.37 -24.05 7.58
C THR A 123 -2.81 -23.06 6.55
N THR A 124 -2.30 -21.91 6.99
CA THR A 124 -1.69 -20.89 6.12
C THR A 124 -0.44 -21.42 5.40
N THR A 125 -0.37 -21.17 4.09
CA THR A 125 0.66 -21.61 3.13
C THR A 125 2.09 -21.60 3.69
N ASN A 126 2.85 -22.67 3.39
CA ASN A 126 4.25 -22.84 3.78
C ASN A 126 5.20 -21.91 2.98
N ILE A 127 5.13 -20.61 3.24
CA ILE A 127 6.00 -19.58 2.65
C ILE A 127 6.88 -18.97 3.73
N THR A 128 8.07 -18.51 3.34
CA THR A 128 8.99 -17.81 4.25
C THR A 128 8.38 -16.49 4.72
N PRO A 129 8.76 -15.97 5.90
CA PRO A 129 8.23 -14.68 6.37
C PRO A 129 8.54 -13.54 5.39
N ALA A 130 9.70 -13.56 4.72
CA ALA A 130 10.03 -12.64 3.63
C ALA A 130 9.05 -12.71 2.45
N ALA A 131 8.66 -13.92 2.01
CA ALA A 131 7.68 -14.10 0.96
C ALA A 131 6.28 -13.65 1.39
N ALA A 132 5.89 -13.94 2.63
CA ALA A 132 4.62 -13.48 3.20
C ALA A 132 4.53 -11.94 3.22
N ARG A 133 5.61 -11.24 3.62
CA ARG A 133 5.69 -9.78 3.58
C ARG A 133 5.66 -9.21 2.16
N ALA A 134 6.27 -9.89 1.18
CA ALA A 134 6.17 -9.49 -0.21
C ALA A 134 4.72 -9.61 -0.71
N MET A 135 4.06 -10.75 -0.47
CA MET A 135 2.66 -10.96 -0.83
C MET A 135 1.71 -9.97 -0.15
N ALA A 136 1.90 -9.68 1.14
CA ALA A 136 1.09 -8.72 1.88
C ALA A 136 1.23 -7.29 1.29
N PHE A 137 2.46 -6.90 0.92
CA PHE A 137 2.70 -5.62 0.26
C PHE A 137 2.00 -5.54 -1.09
N ASP A 138 2.14 -6.58 -1.93
CA ASP A 138 1.53 -6.62 -3.26
C ASP A 138 0.00 -6.55 -3.18
N PHE A 139 -0.59 -7.36 -2.30
CA PHE A 139 -2.03 -7.37 -2.06
C PHE A 139 -2.54 -6.01 -1.58
N GLY A 140 -1.89 -5.45 -0.56
CA GLY A 140 -2.28 -4.16 0.00
C GLY A 140 -2.16 -3.02 -1.03
N LEU A 141 -1.10 -3.03 -1.85
CA LEU A 141 -0.90 -2.04 -2.91
C LEU A 141 -2.00 -2.13 -3.95
N CYS A 142 -2.35 -3.34 -4.40
CA CYS A 142 -3.48 -3.56 -5.31
C CYS A 142 -4.77 -2.99 -4.72
N CYS A 143 -5.09 -3.29 -3.46
CA CYS A 143 -6.29 -2.76 -2.80
C CYS A 143 -6.30 -1.22 -2.74
N VAL A 144 -5.17 -0.59 -2.43
CA VAL A 144 -5.05 0.88 -2.39
C VAL A 144 -5.30 1.47 -3.79
N LEU A 145 -4.65 0.92 -4.83
CA LEU A 145 -4.80 1.40 -6.19
C LEU A 145 -6.21 1.18 -6.74
N ASP A 146 -6.86 0.07 -6.39
CA ASP A 146 -8.24 -0.21 -6.76
C ASP A 146 -9.22 0.75 -6.09
N GLY A 147 -9.01 1.05 -4.80
CA GLY A 147 -9.80 2.04 -4.08
C GLY A 147 -9.66 3.46 -4.67
N LEU A 148 -8.44 3.85 -5.06
CA LEU A 148 -8.17 5.12 -5.74
C LEU A 148 -8.85 5.18 -7.11
N HIS A 149 -8.77 4.10 -7.88
CA HIS A 149 -9.42 4.01 -9.18
C HIS A 149 -10.96 4.01 -9.08
N ALA A 150 -11.52 3.35 -8.07
CA ALA A 150 -12.95 3.39 -7.80
C ALA A 150 -13.44 4.81 -7.47
N ARG A 151 -12.65 5.60 -6.73
CA ARG A 151 -12.96 7.02 -6.45
C ARG A 151 -12.97 7.89 -7.71
N LEU A 152 -12.04 7.67 -8.65
CA LEU A 152 -12.07 8.34 -9.95
C LEU A 152 -13.38 8.07 -10.69
N ARG A 153 -13.74 6.78 -10.81
CA ARG A 153 -14.98 6.36 -11.49
C ARG A 153 -16.26 6.93 -10.87
N GLN A 154 -16.28 7.12 -9.55
CA GLN A 154 -17.42 7.72 -8.85
C GLN A 154 -17.57 9.21 -9.13
N ARG A 155 -16.47 9.94 -9.38
CA ARG A 155 -16.50 11.35 -9.79
C ARG A 155 -17.04 11.53 -11.20
N ASP A 156 -16.71 10.60 -12.09
CA ASP A 156 -17.16 10.65 -13.50
C ASP A 156 -18.63 10.25 -13.67
N ARG A 157 -19.26 9.66 -12.64
CA ARG A 157 -20.70 9.44 -12.65
C ARG A 157 -21.42 10.76 -12.46
N PRO A 158 -22.25 11.22 -13.42
CA PRO A 158 -23.07 12.39 -13.21
C PRO A 158 -23.95 12.15 -11.98
N HIS A 159 -23.93 13.09 -11.04
CA HIS A 159 -24.88 13.09 -9.92
C HIS A 159 -26.28 13.10 -10.54
N GLY A 160 -26.99 11.98 -10.44
CA GLY A 160 -28.36 11.89 -10.91
C GLY A 160 -29.18 12.99 -10.24
N SER A 161 -29.64 13.96 -11.03
CA SER A 161 -30.61 14.96 -10.58
C SER A 161 -31.82 14.21 -10.02
N PRO A 162 -32.35 14.55 -8.83
CA PRO A 162 -33.62 13.99 -8.39
C PRO A 162 -34.65 14.36 -9.44
N ALA A 163 -35.27 13.35 -10.05
CA ALA A 163 -36.33 13.54 -11.03
C ALA A 163 -37.41 14.45 -10.40
N GLU A 164 -37.62 15.57 -11.06
CA GLU A 164 -38.73 16.49 -10.86
C GLU A 164 -40.01 15.67 -10.98
N SER A 165 -40.58 15.32 -9.82
CA SER A 165 -41.92 14.73 -9.71
C SER A 165 -42.93 15.80 -10.08
N VAL A 166 -43.13 15.97 -11.38
CA VAL A 166 -44.35 16.54 -11.94
C VAL A 166 -45.49 15.60 -11.53
N LEU A 167 -46.34 16.07 -10.63
CA LEU A 167 -47.67 15.52 -10.39
C LEU A 167 -48.71 16.57 -10.80
N PRO A 168 -49.87 16.11 -11.29
CA PRO A 168 -50.73 16.79 -12.27
C PRO A 168 -51.55 17.96 -11.72
#